data_AF-A0A850NNB5-F1
#
_entry.id   AF-A0A850NNB5-F1
#
_cell.length_a   1.000
_cell.length_b   1.000
_cell.length_c   1.000
_cell.angle_alpha   90.00
_cell.angle_beta   90.00
_cell.angle_gamma   90.00
#
_symmetry.space_group_name_H-M   'P 1'
#
loop_
_entity.id
_entity.type
_entity.pdbx_description
1 polymer ?
#
loop_
_entity_poly.entity_id
_entity_poly.type
_entity_poly.pdbx_seq_one_letter_code
_entity_poly.pdbx_strand_id
1 'polypeptide(L)'
;MKTINFINKVLLSFVMVGLSAQAQTKDTGIETKQMVENSLELFKQLSNDIALDEEFNYRKELKASRAEQTMFYFRDTKISKTQLLRHFKRAARSSDNSIQFKTYFLERQLYFINKLDRKTLSGVYDAMRSKTLNGYLDILAVFAATDQIMPTMVRS
;
A
#
# COMPACT_ATOMS: atom_id res chain seq x y z
N MET A 1 27.78 17.94 23.75
CA MET A 1 26.80 16.83 23.73
C MET A 1 25.42 17.47 23.64
N LYS A 2 24.61 17.33 22.59
CA LYS A 2 24.22 16.14 21.84
C LYS A 2 23.94 16.52 20.38
N THR A 3 24.81 16.07 19.48
CA THR A 3 24.72 16.23 18.01
C THR A 3 24.52 14.84 17.39
N ILE A 4 23.48 14.13 17.81
CA ILE A 4 23.13 12.82 17.24
C ILE A 4 21.62 12.73 17.35
N ASN A 5 20.91 12.96 16.24
CA ASN A 5 19.55 12.49 15.94
C ASN A 5 18.92 13.13 14.69
N PHE A 6 19.65 13.98 13.95
CA PHE A 6 19.13 14.57 12.71
C PHE A 6 19.51 13.79 11.42
N ILE A 7 20.37 12.78 11.51
CA ILE A 7 20.96 12.11 10.32
C ILE A 7 20.15 10.89 9.83
N ASN A 8 19.22 10.34 10.62
CA ASN A 8 18.48 9.12 10.23
C ASN A 8 17.21 9.35 9.38
N LYS A 9 16.99 10.55 8.81
CA LYS A 9 15.81 10.81 7.96
C LYS A 9 16.10 11.22 6.52
N VAL A 10 17.34 11.20 6.06
CA VAL A 10 17.69 11.56 4.66
C VAL A 10 18.68 10.57 4.05
N LEU A 11 18.27 9.30 3.94
CA LEU A 11 18.99 8.30 3.15
C LEU A 11 18.03 7.53 2.24
N LEU A 12 17.17 8.26 1.54
CA LEU A 12 16.68 7.86 0.22
C LEU A 12 17.68 8.41 -0.79
N SER A 13 18.76 7.66 -0.98
CA SER A 13 19.74 7.92 -2.03
C SER A 13 19.04 7.93 -3.39
N PHE A 14 19.17 9.06 -4.07
CA PHE A 14 18.83 9.26 -5.46
C PHE A 14 19.47 8.18 -6.33
N VAL A 15 18.67 7.28 -6.90
CA VAL A 15 19.09 6.49 -8.05
C VAL A 15 18.82 7.33 -9.31
N MET A 16 19.69 8.31 -9.55
CA MET A 16 19.85 8.95 -10.85
C MET A 16 20.84 8.10 -11.65
N VAL A 17 20.33 7.14 -12.44
CA VAL A 17 21.18 6.44 -13.42
C VAL A 17 21.26 7.34 -14.66
N GLY A 18 22.31 8.15 -14.71
CA GLY A 18 22.81 8.72 -15.96
C GLY A 18 23.36 7.59 -16.83
N LEU A 19 22.70 7.33 -17.96
CA LEU A 19 23.18 6.40 -18.97
C LEU A 19 24.36 7.04 -19.73
N SER A 20 25.58 6.80 -19.27
CA SER A 20 26.75 6.83 -20.16
C SER A 20 26.88 5.45 -20.82
N ALA A 21 26.82 5.44 -22.14
CA ALA A 21 26.91 4.25 -22.96
C ALA A 21 28.27 3.57 -22.78
N GLN A 22 28.31 2.47 -22.03
CA GLN A 22 29.31 1.45 -22.20
C GLN A 22 28.61 0.10 -22.22
N ALA A 23 28.55 -0.48 -23.42
CA ALA A 23 27.99 -1.79 -23.67
C ALA A 23 28.82 -2.86 -22.93
N GLN A 24 28.44 -3.14 -21.69
CA GLN A 24 28.77 -4.40 -21.03
C GLN A 24 27.52 -5.27 -21.11
N THR A 25 27.64 -6.40 -21.80
CA THR A 25 26.68 -7.50 -21.74
C THR A 25 26.69 -8.08 -20.33
N LYS A 26 26.10 -7.37 -19.37
CA LYS A 26 25.66 -7.96 -18.11
C LYS A 26 24.58 -8.97 -18.45
N ASP A 27 24.67 -10.14 -17.84
CA ASP A 27 23.68 -11.20 -17.97
C ASP A 27 22.31 -10.64 -17.60
N THR A 28 21.53 -10.32 -18.63
CA THR A 28 20.28 -9.56 -18.53
C THR A 28 19.25 -10.28 -17.67
N GLY A 29 19.37 -11.62 -17.52
CA GLY A 29 18.54 -12.45 -16.66
C GLY A 29 18.80 -12.28 -15.17
N ILE A 30 20.05 -12.04 -14.76
CA ILE A 30 20.41 -11.84 -13.35
C ILE A 30 19.92 -10.46 -12.88
N GLU A 31 20.14 -9.43 -13.70
CA GLU A 31 19.74 -8.05 -13.38
C GLU A 31 18.21 -7.89 -13.31
N THR A 32 17.46 -8.56 -14.20
CA THR A 32 15.99 -8.57 -14.13
C THR A 32 15.47 -9.31 -12.91
N LYS A 33 16.07 -10.44 -12.54
CA LYS A 33 15.67 -11.19 -11.34
C LYS A 33 15.87 -10.35 -10.06
N GLN A 34 17.03 -9.72 -9.92
CA GLN A 34 17.34 -8.88 -8.77
C GLN A 34 16.41 -7.65 -8.69
N MET A 35 16.08 -7.04 -9.83
CA MET A 35 15.13 -5.92 -9.88
C MET A 35 13.72 -6.33 -9.42
N VAL A 36 13.26 -7.52 -9.80
CA VAL A 36 11.96 -8.05 -9.37
C VAL A 36 11.95 -8.37 -7.88
N GLU A 37 13.01 -8.97 -7.35
CA GLU A 37 13.14 -9.26 -5.92
C GLU A 37 13.16 -7.98 -5.08
N ASN A 38 13.95 -6.97 -5.47
CA ASN A 38 13.98 -5.67 -4.80
C ASN A 38 12.61 -4.97 -4.84
N SER A 39 11.94 -5.01 -5.99
CA SER A 39 10.59 -4.44 -6.15
C SER A 39 9.57 -5.14 -5.27
N LEU A 40 9.67 -6.46 -5.13
CA LEU A 40 8.79 -7.23 -4.27
C LEU A 40 8.96 -6.85 -2.80
N GLU A 41 10.21 -6.66 -2.35
CA GLU A 41 10.48 -6.27 -0.97
C GLU A 41 9.97 -4.86 -0.67
N LEU A 42 10.25 -3.90 -1.55
CA LEU A 42 9.72 -2.54 -1.45
C LEU A 42 8.18 -2.52 -1.47
N PHE A 43 7.55 -3.38 -2.27
CA PHE A 43 6.10 -3.51 -2.32
C PHE A 43 5.53 -4.02 -0.98
N LYS A 44 6.16 -5.03 -0.37
CA LYS A 44 5.76 -5.54 0.94
C LYS A 44 5.96 -4.50 2.02
N GLN A 45 7.09 -3.80 2.02
CA GLN A 45 7.37 -2.72 2.96
C GLN A 45 6.31 -1.63 2.87
N LEU A 46 6.06 -1.08 1.67
CA LEU A 46 5.02 -0.08 1.46
C LEU A 46 3.64 -0.58 1.93
N SER A 47 3.30 -1.83 1.64
CA SER A 47 2.02 -2.41 2.04
C SER A 47 1.90 -2.56 3.56
N ASN A 48 2.99 -2.91 4.24
CA ASN A 48 3.05 -2.97 5.70
C ASN A 48 2.94 -1.58 6.32
N ASP A 49 3.65 -0.60 5.78
CA ASP A 49 3.58 0.80 6.24
C ASP A 49 2.13 1.30 6.15
N ILE A 50 1.44 1.04 5.03
CA ILE A 50 0.01 1.37 4.88
C ILE A 50 -0.87 0.61 5.88
N ALA A 51 -0.60 -0.68 6.11
CA ALA A 51 -1.44 -1.54 6.92
C ALA A 51 -1.32 -1.29 8.43
N LEU A 52 -0.17 -0.79 8.88
CA LEU A 52 0.18 -0.70 10.30
C LEU A 52 0.28 0.75 10.80
N ASP A 53 0.45 1.74 9.91
CA ASP A 53 0.49 3.15 10.28
C ASP A 53 -0.92 3.71 10.51
N GLU A 54 -1.26 3.94 11.79
CA GLU A 54 -2.53 4.56 12.18
C GLU A 54 -2.70 5.99 11.64
N GLU A 55 -1.59 6.67 11.35
CA GLU A 55 -1.57 8.03 10.78
C GLU A 55 -1.52 8.02 9.24
N PHE A 56 -1.62 6.85 8.61
CA PHE A 56 -1.53 6.73 7.16
C PHE A 56 -2.52 7.68 6.46
N ASN A 57 -1.99 8.53 5.58
CA ASN A 57 -2.78 9.48 4.82
C ASN A 57 -2.61 9.26 3.31
N TYR A 58 -3.61 8.61 2.72
CA TYR A 58 -3.67 8.34 1.28
C TYR A 58 -3.41 9.58 0.40
N ARG A 59 -3.96 10.75 0.75
CA ARG A 59 -3.81 11.95 -0.09
C ARG A 59 -2.39 12.48 -0.05
N LYS A 60 -1.76 12.47 1.13
CA LYS A 60 -0.36 12.86 1.33
C LYS A 60 0.56 11.90 0.56
N GLU A 61 0.34 10.61 0.72
CA GLU A 61 1.15 9.57 0.07
C GLU A 61 1.02 9.61 -1.46
N LEU A 62 -0.21 9.77 -1.98
CA LEU A 62 -0.45 9.92 -3.42
C LEU A 62 0.17 11.20 -3.99
N LYS A 63 0.31 12.27 -3.20
CA LYS A 63 0.97 13.49 -3.64
C LYS A 63 2.48 13.27 -3.74
N ALA A 64 3.08 12.65 -2.72
CA ALA A 64 4.49 12.30 -2.70
C ALA A 64 4.88 11.35 -3.86
N SER A 65 4.06 10.32 -4.10
CA SER A 65 4.33 9.31 -5.13
C SER A 65 4.41 9.84 -6.57
N ARG A 66 3.85 11.03 -6.84
CA ARG A 66 3.92 11.68 -8.15
C ARG A 66 5.28 12.34 -8.39
N ALA A 67 5.95 12.78 -7.33
CA ALA A 67 7.29 13.37 -7.41
C ALA A 67 8.38 12.28 -7.44
N GLU A 68 8.18 11.20 -6.68
CA GLU A 68 9.18 10.12 -6.53
C GLU A 68 9.34 9.24 -7.77
N GLN A 69 8.30 9.15 -8.63
CA GLN A 69 8.27 8.31 -9.84
C GLN A 69 8.70 6.84 -9.63
N THR A 70 8.58 6.31 -8.41
CA THR A 70 8.98 4.94 -8.08
C THR A 70 8.20 3.91 -8.90
N MET A 71 8.93 2.96 -9.49
CA MET A 71 8.39 1.86 -10.28
C MET A 71 8.63 0.53 -9.57
N PHE A 72 7.59 -0.28 -9.50
CA PHE A 72 7.64 -1.67 -9.06
C PHE A 72 7.65 -2.58 -10.28
N TYR A 73 8.59 -3.52 -10.30
CA TYR A 73 8.73 -4.54 -11.32
C TYR A 73 8.31 -5.89 -10.73
N PHE A 74 7.23 -6.44 -11.25
CA PHE A 74 6.82 -7.81 -10.97
C PHE A 74 7.08 -8.67 -12.21
N ARG A 75 6.98 -9.99 -12.06
CA ARG A 75 7.27 -10.94 -13.15
C ARG A 75 6.42 -10.71 -14.38
N ASP A 76 5.18 -10.27 -14.18
CA ASP A 76 4.09 -10.17 -15.14
C ASP A 76 3.63 -8.73 -15.40
N THR A 77 4.01 -7.79 -14.53
CA THR A 77 3.54 -6.41 -14.63
C THR A 77 4.53 -5.40 -14.07
N LYS A 78 4.51 -4.19 -14.61
CA LYS A 78 5.23 -3.03 -14.09
C LYS A 78 4.21 -1.97 -13.70
N ILE A 79 4.33 -1.44 -12.49
CA ILE A 79 3.36 -0.49 -11.96
C ILE A 79 4.07 0.62 -11.17
N SER A 80 3.67 1.86 -11.38
CA SER A 80 4.18 2.97 -10.56
C SER A 80 3.55 2.95 -9.18
N LYS A 81 4.24 3.51 -8.17
CA LYS A 81 3.67 3.73 -6.83
C LYS A 81 2.33 4.47 -6.89
N THR A 82 2.23 5.48 -7.76
CA THR A 82 0.99 6.23 -7.98
C THR A 82 -0.15 5.33 -8.48
N GLN A 83 0.12 4.45 -9.45
CA GLN A 83 -0.88 3.51 -9.95
C GLN A 83 -1.25 2.48 -8.88
N LEU A 84 -0.28 1.93 -8.16
CA LEU A 84 -0.51 0.98 -7.07
C LEU A 84 -1.46 1.55 -6.00
N LEU A 85 -1.18 2.76 -5.52
CA LEU A 85 -2.03 3.46 -4.55
C LEU A 85 -3.45 3.68 -5.09
N ARG A 86 -3.59 4.01 -6.37
CA ARG A 86 -4.91 4.15 -7.02
C ARG A 86 -5.65 2.81 -7.10
N HIS A 87 -4.96 1.72 -7.41
CA HIS A 87 -5.56 0.39 -7.40
C HIS A 87 -6.04 0.02 -5.99
N PHE A 88 -5.23 0.22 -4.95
CA PHE A 88 -5.66 0.01 -3.57
C PHE A 88 -6.90 0.84 -3.22
N LYS A 89 -6.90 2.14 -3.51
CA LYS A 89 -8.05 2.99 -3.18
C LYS A 89 -9.30 2.60 -3.95
N ARG A 90 -9.17 2.23 -5.23
CA ARG A 90 -10.30 1.82 -6.08
C ARG A 90 -10.87 0.49 -5.61
N ALA A 91 -10.02 -0.50 -5.33
CA ALA A 91 -10.40 -1.79 -4.79
C ALA A 91 -11.16 -1.64 -3.47
N ALA A 92 -10.63 -0.85 -2.52
CA ALA A 92 -11.29 -0.63 -1.23
C ALA A 92 -12.66 0.05 -1.39
N ARG A 93 -12.82 0.98 -2.33
CA ARG A 93 -14.12 1.63 -2.58
C ARG A 93 -15.19 0.69 -3.13
N SER A 94 -14.79 -0.35 -3.86
CA SER A 94 -15.71 -1.28 -4.52
C SER A 94 -15.86 -2.61 -3.79
N SER A 95 -15.30 -2.73 -2.59
CA SER A 95 -15.26 -4.00 -1.84
C SER A 95 -15.86 -3.82 -0.45
N ASP A 96 -16.61 -4.83 -0.01
CA ASP A 96 -17.20 -4.87 1.33
C ASP A 96 -16.26 -5.50 2.37
N ASN A 97 -15.25 -6.23 1.91
CA ASN A 97 -14.28 -6.91 2.78
C ASN A 97 -12.94 -7.16 2.05
N SER A 98 -11.95 -7.61 2.82
CA SER A 98 -10.59 -7.88 2.33
C SER A 98 -10.50 -9.01 1.29
N ILE A 99 -11.47 -9.93 1.25
CA ILE A 99 -11.55 -11.00 0.25
C ILE A 99 -11.98 -10.42 -1.11
N GLN A 100 -13.03 -9.62 -1.15
CA GLN A 100 -13.46 -8.90 -2.35
C GLN A 100 -12.37 -7.91 -2.81
N PHE A 101 -11.71 -7.25 -1.86
CA PHE A 101 -10.57 -6.38 -2.15
C PHE A 101 -9.46 -7.11 -2.91
N LYS A 102 -9.09 -8.32 -2.49
CA LYS A 102 -8.12 -9.15 -3.22
C LYS A 102 -8.64 -9.54 -4.60
N THR A 103 -9.92 -9.91 -4.69
CA THR A 103 -10.56 -10.34 -5.94
C THR A 103 -10.46 -9.29 -7.03
N TYR A 104 -10.64 -8.00 -6.70
CA TYR A 104 -10.46 -6.89 -7.64
C TYR A 104 -9.12 -6.93 -8.41
N PHE A 105 -8.03 -7.30 -7.72
CA PHE A 105 -6.70 -7.39 -8.33
C PHE A 105 -6.57 -8.64 -9.20
N LEU A 106 -7.11 -9.78 -8.75
CA LEU A 106 -7.06 -11.03 -9.50
C LEU A 106 -7.83 -10.93 -10.82
N GLU A 107 -9.02 -10.31 -10.83
CA GLU A 107 -9.79 -10.04 -12.04
C GLU A 107 -9.06 -9.17 -13.07
N ARG A 108 -8.09 -8.36 -12.60
CA ARG A 108 -7.26 -7.47 -13.44
C ARG A 108 -5.89 -8.04 -13.73
N GLN A 109 -5.67 -9.32 -13.42
CA GLN A 109 -4.40 -10.01 -13.61
C GLN A 109 -3.23 -9.32 -12.88
N LEU A 110 -3.51 -8.66 -11.76
CA LEU A 110 -2.51 -8.01 -10.90
C LEU A 110 -2.10 -8.98 -9.79
N TYR A 111 -1.37 -10.03 -10.15
CA TYR A 111 -1.10 -11.16 -9.27
C TYR A 111 -0.11 -10.85 -8.12
N PHE A 112 0.57 -9.70 -8.15
CA PHE A 112 1.43 -9.25 -7.04
C PHE A 112 0.69 -9.16 -5.70
N ILE A 113 -0.64 -9.00 -5.71
CA ILE A 113 -1.45 -8.97 -4.49
C ILE A 113 -1.33 -10.27 -3.67
N ASN A 114 -1.04 -11.40 -4.33
CA ASN A 114 -0.86 -12.70 -3.68
C ASN A 114 0.43 -12.79 -2.83
N LYS A 115 1.28 -11.76 -2.88
CA LYS A 115 2.51 -11.70 -2.10
C LYS A 115 2.32 -11.05 -0.72
N LEU A 116 1.14 -10.48 -0.47
CA LEU A 116 0.77 -9.98 0.85
C LEU A 116 0.17 -11.10 1.68
N ASP A 117 0.57 -11.18 2.94
CA ASP A 117 -0.10 -12.05 3.89
C ASP A 117 -1.50 -11.52 4.24
N ARG A 118 -2.30 -12.34 4.93
CA ARG A 118 -3.68 -12.01 5.27
C ARG A 118 -3.80 -10.76 6.14
N LYS A 119 -2.86 -10.54 7.07
CA LYS A 119 -2.89 -9.41 8.00
C LYS A 119 -2.61 -8.11 7.25
N THR A 120 -1.54 -8.07 6.46
CA THR A 120 -1.19 -6.89 5.65
C THR A 120 -2.28 -6.58 4.63
N LEU A 121 -2.83 -7.59 3.96
CA LEU A 121 -3.94 -7.41 3.02
C LEU A 121 -5.16 -6.77 3.67
N SER A 122 -5.56 -7.25 4.86
CA SER A 122 -6.68 -6.66 5.60
C SER A 122 -6.38 -5.23 6.05
N GLY A 123 -5.19 -5.00 6.62
CA GLY A 123 -4.80 -3.66 7.07
C GLY A 123 -4.75 -2.65 5.91
N VAL A 124 -4.25 -3.03 4.73
CA VAL A 124 -4.30 -2.17 3.54
C VAL A 124 -5.73 -1.87 3.13
N TYR A 125 -6.61 -2.88 3.14
CA TYR A 125 -8.04 -2.68 2.88
C TYR A 125 -8.64 -1.67 3.86
N ASP A 126 -8.47 -1.88 5.16
CA ASP A 126 -9.05 -1.05 6.23
C ASP A 126 -8.52 0.39 6.19
N ALA A 127 -7.20 0.57 6.03
CA ALA A 127 -6.56 1.88 5.90
C ALA A 127 -7.10 2.66 4.69
N MET A 128 -7.33 1.98 3.57
CA MET A 128 -7.88 2.60 2.36
C MET A 128 -9.40 2.86 2.46
N ARG A 129 -10.14 1.98 3.15
CA ARG A 129 -11.60 1.99 3.30
C ARG A 129 -12.08 3.02 4.32
N SER A 130 -11.39 3.18 5.45
CA SER A 130 -11.78 4.06 6.56
C SER A 130 -12.02 5.52 6.13
N LYS A 131 -11.31 5.99 5.10
CA LYS A 131 -11.46 7.34 4.53
C LYS A 131 -12.31 7.34 3.25
N THR A 132 -13.35 6.52 3.17
CA THR A 132 -14.33 6.48 2.07
C THR A 132 -15.74 6.70 2.62
N LEU A 133 -16.68 7.14 1.78
CA LEU A 133 -18.07 7.34 2.22
C LEU A 133 -18.65 6.08 2.86
N ASN A 134 -18.59 4.94 2.16
CA ASN A 134 -19.09 3.70 2.70
C ASN A 134 -18.38 3.32 4.01
N GLY A 135 -17.11 3.69 4.18
CA GLY A 135 -16.35 3.33 5.39
C GLY A 135 -16.77 4.18 6.58
N TYR A 136 -17.13 5.43 6.31
CA TYR A 136 -17.79 6.29 7.28
C TYR A 136 -19.19 5.75 7.64
N LEU A 137 -19.96 5.27 6.67
CA LEU A 137 -21.27 4.64 6.92
C LEU A 137 -21.13 3.37 7.77
N ASP A 138 -20.13 2.54 7.52
CA ASP A 138 -19.84 1.33 8.31
C ASP A 138 -19.56 1.70 9.78
N ILE A 139 -18.75 2.74 10.01
CA ILE A 139 -18.46 3.27 11.35
C ILE A 139 -19.75 3.76 12.04
N LEU A 140 -20.59 4.53 11.35
CA LEU A 140 -21.84 5.02 11.90
C LEU A 140 -22.81 3.88 12.24
N ALA A 141 -22.87 2.84 11.41
CA ALA A 141 -23.71 1.67 11.65
C ALA A 141 -23.26 0.91 12.91
N VAL A 142 -21.95 0.80 13.14
CA VAL A 142 -21.40 0.23 14.38
C VAL A 142 -21.83 1.05 15.59
N PHE A 143 -21.66 2.38 15.56
CA PHE A 143 -22.09 3.26 16.64
C PHE A 143 -23.59 3.14 16.94
N ALA A 144 -24.43 3.16 15.90
CA ALA A 144 -25.88 3.01 16.04
C ALA A 144 -26.26 1.65 16.64
N ALA A 145 -25.57 0.57 16.28
CA ALA A 145 -25.80 -0.75 16.84
C ALA A 145 -25.38 -0.83 18.32
N THR A 146 -24.26 -0.21 18.71
CA THR A 146 -23.83 -0.15 20.13
C THR A 146 -24.78 0.68 21.00
N ASP A 147 -25.32 1.79 20.49
CA ASP A 147 -26.27 2.63 21.24
C ASP A 147 -27.62 1.92 21.46
N GLN A 148 -28.02 1.02 20.55
CA GLN A 148 -29.24 0.22 20.70
C GLN A 148 -29.12 -0.93 21.72
N ILE A 149 -27.90 -1.32 22.11
CA ILE A 149 -27.67 -2.38 23.11
C ILE A 149 -27.69 -1.82 24.55
N MET A 150 -27.44 -0.51 24.73
CA MET A 150 -27.36 0.14 26.05
C MET A 150 -28.69 0.52 26.76
N PRO A 151 -29.90 0.60 26.15
CA PRO A 151 -31.07 1.09 26.87
C PRO A 151 -31.88 0.01 27.61
N THR A 152 -31.47 -1.27 27.58
CA THR A 152 -32.22 -2.36 28.23
C THR A 152 -31.69 -2.83 29.59
N MET A 153 -30.52 -2.37 30.05
CA MET A 153 -29.92 -2.83 31.32
C MET A 153 -30.10 -1.88 32.52
N VAL A 154 -30.92 -0.83 32.43
CA VAL A 154 -31.20 0.07 33.57
C VAL A 154 -32.69 0.26 33.77
N ARG A 155 -33.41 -0.83 34.07
CA ARG A 155 -34.71 -0.78 34.77
C ARG A 155 -34.91 -2.06 35.58
N SER A 156 -34.45 -2.03 36.82
CA SER A 156 -34.94 -2.87 37.93
C SER A 156 -34.97 -2.01 39.18
#